data_AF-A0A931X6P6-F1
#
_entry.id   AF-A0A931X6P6-F1
#
_cell.length_a   1.000
_cell.length_b   1.000
_cell.length_c   1.000
_cell.angle_alpha   90.00
_cell.angle_beta   90.00
_cell.angle_gamma   90.00
#
_symmetry.space_group_name_H-M   'P 1'
#
loop_
_entity.id
_entity.type
_entity.pdbx_description
1 polymer ?
#
loop_
_entity_poly.entity_id
_entity_poly.type
_entity_poly.pdbx_seq_one_letter_code
_entity_poly.pdbx_strand_id
1 'polypeptide(L)'
;MQLADIDALLDRHRERFRRLLEEIAAEEAGEDPFAFPLERFKALSEDEKATLVERASIIARTRVEREFERRRAAWLIVVGDDVVAASPDATALPPPEEVLRLGEPSGRVAYLFEAPLVEESLAWRSSWSLLQGPDRYPTLPLAIQGPPSPRGIVADLDTGSPATFVDAGLVAAPVTTWFTGHHLGSRFMWSPARVDFEITPVDGQPRRGSLAIRRVRGWRASPFVRVNPARTMLVGRDMLRAFGLTILLAASRAQSEVVEAR
;
A
#
# COMPACT_ATOMS: atom_id res chain seq x y z
N MET A 1 28.52 -29.97 -3.93
CA MET A 1 27.45 -29.22 -4.59
C MET A 1 26.51 -30.23 -5.22
N GLN A 2 25.36 -30.47 -4.61
CA GLN A 2 24.30 -31.34 -5.12
C GLN A 2 23.43 -30.56 -6.12
N LEU A 3 22.59 -31.25 -6.89
CA LEU A 3 21.65 -30.60 -7.83
C LEU A 3 20.75 -29.56 -7.13
N ALA A 4 20.29 -29.85 -5.91
CA ALA A 4 19.53 -28.92 -5.08
C ALA A 4 20.28 -27.61 -4.76
N ASP A 5 21.62 -27.64 -4.65
CA ASP A 5 22.43 -26.43 -4.46
C ASP A 5 22.45 -25.57 -5.73
N ILE A 6 22.37 -26.20 -6.91
CA ILE A 6 22.37 -25.53 -8.22
C ILE A 6 21.02 -24.87 -8.48
N ASP A 7 19.90 -25.54 -8.21
CA ASP A 7 18.56 -24.97 -8.37
C ASP A 7 18.35 -23.78 -7.41
N ALA A 8 18.76 -23.92 -6.15
CA ALA A 8 18.72 -22.83 -5.15
C ALA A 8 19.70 -21.67 -5.46
N LEU A 9 20.67 -21.87 -6.35
CA LEU A 9 21.53 -20.82 -6.88
C LEU A 9 20.88 -20.16 -8.10
N LEU A 10 20.35 -20.96 -9.03
CA LEU A 10 19.63 -20.51 -10.22
C LEU A 10 18.42 -19.64 -9.85
N ASP A 11 17.59 -20.03 -8.89
CA ASP A 11 16.45 -19.20 -8.47
C ASP A 11 16.88 -17.88 -7.81
N ARG A 12 17.95 -17.89 -7.01
CA ARG A 12 18.55 -16.66 -6.46
C ARG A 12 19.09 -15.72 -7.55
N HIS A 13 19.69 -16.28 -8.61
CA HIS A 13 20.17 -15.51 -9.74
C HIS A 13 19.05 -15.10 -10.70
N ARG A 14 17.97 -15.88 -10.82
CA ARG A 14 16.81 -15.62 -11.69
C ARG A 14 16.06 -14.38 -11.26
N GLU A 15 15.80 -14.22 -9.95
CA GLU A 15 15.17 -13.03 -9.40
C GLU A 15 16.07 -11.78 -9.57
N ARG A 16 17.39 -11.94 -9.40
CA ARG A 16 18.36 -10.86 -9.65
C ARG A 16 18.45 -10.47 -11.12
N PHE A 17 18.43 -11.44 -12.03
CA PHE A 17 18.48 -11.22 -13.48
C PHE A 17 17.18 -10.63 -14.00
N ARG A 18 16.03 -11.08 -13.48
CA ARG A 18 14.72 -10.48 -13.76
C ARG A 18 14.69 -9.00 -13.37
N ARG A 19 15.16 -8.64 -12.16
CA ARG A 19 15.25 -7.24 -11.71
C ARG A 19 16.13 -6.41 -12.63
N LEU A 20 17.29 -6.94 -13.04
CA LEU A 20 18.21 -6.26 -13.97
C LEU A 20 17.54 -6.01 -15.34
N LEU A 21 16.78 -6.99 -15.85
CA LEU A 21 16.02 -6.82 -17.10
C LEU A 21 14.84 -5.85 -16.95
N GLU A 22 14.15 -5.83 -15.80
CA GLU A 22 13.11 -4.83 -15.50
C GLU A 22 13.71 -3.41 -15.42
N GLU A 23 14.90 -3.26 -14.82
CA GLU A 23 15.65 -2.01 -14.74
C GLU A 23 16.09 -1.53 -16.14
N ILE A 24 16.80 -2.36 -16.91
CA ILE A 24 17.23 -2.03 -18.29
C ILE A 24 16.03 -1.71 -19.18
N ALA A 25 14.96 -2.51 -19.15
CA ALA A 25 13.77 -2.24 -19.95
C ALA A 25 13.06 -0.95 -19.53
N ALA A 26 13.06 -0.59 -18.23
CA ALA A 26 12.49 0.66 -17.77
C ALA A 26 13.33 1.89 -18.18
N GLU A 27 14.66 1.76 -18.21
CA GLU A 27 15.59 2.78 -18.72
C GLU A 27 15.48 2.97 -20.23
N GLU A 28 15.39 1.88 -21.01
CA GLU A 28 15.25 1.94 -22.48
C GLU A 28 13.83 2.37 -22.92
N ALA A 29 12.79 2.11 -22.12
CA ALA A 29 11.39 2.43 -22.45
C ALA A 29 10.99 3.91 -22.23
N GLY A 30 11.74 4.83 -22.85
CA GLY A 30 11.35 6.23 -23.02
C GLY A 30 11.93 7.22 -21.99
N GLU A 31 11.39 8.43 -22.00
CA GLU A 31 11.90 9.61 -21.28
C GLU A 31 12.11 9.36 -19.77
N ASP A 32 13.20 9.88 -19.21
CA ASP A 32 13.56 9.73 -17.79
C ASP A 32 12.46 10.30 -16.87
N PRO A 33 11.88 9.47 -15.97
CA PRO A 33 10.89 9.95 -14.99
C PRO A 33 11.40 11.08 -14.09
N PHE A 34 12.69 11.13 -13.77
CA PHE A 34 13.27 12.11 -12.84
C PHE A 34 13.56 13.47 -13.50
N ALA A 35 13.70 13.49 -14.83
CA ALA A 35 13.73 14.71 -15.65
C ALA A 35 12.33 15.17 -16.11
N PHE A 36 11.28 14.38 -15.89
CA PHE A 36 9.95 14.62 -16.49
C PHE A 36 9.32 15.95 -16.04
N PRO A 37 8.79 16.79 -16.95
CA PRO A 37 8.20 18.08 -16.59
C PRO A 37 6.90 17.97 -15.78
N LEU A 38 6.80 18.72 -14.68
CA LEU A 38 5.64 18.70 -13.78
C LEU A 38 4.32 19.08 -14.47
N GLU A 39 4.33 20.10 -15.32
CA GLU A 39 3.11 20.53 -16.04
C GLU A 39 2.62 19.48 -17.04
N ARG A 40 3.54 18.76 -17.69
CA ARG A 40 3.19 17.63 -18.55
C ARG A 40 2.63 16.47 -17.72
N PHE A 41 3.19 16.20 -16.54
CA PHE A 41 2.69 15.17 -15.64
C PHE A 41 1.26 15.45 -15.16
N LYS A 42 0.94 16.70 -14.81
CA LYS A 42 -0.41 17.12 -14.41
C LYS A 42 -1.45 16.80 -15.49
N ALA A 43 -1.08 16.93 -16.77
CA ALA A 43 -1.92 16.68 -17.94
C ALA A 43 -2.03 15.20 -18.38
N LEU A 44 -1.23 14.29 -17.83
CA LEU A 44 -1.31 12.85 -18.13
C LEU A 44 -2.61 12.22 -17.61
N SER A 45 -3.09 11.18 -18.30
CA SER A 45 -4.16 10.30 -17.81
C SER A 45 -3.71 9.50 -16.58
N GLU A 46 -4.67 8.91 -15.85
CA GLU A 46 -4.36 8.14 -14.62
C GLU A 46 -3.46 6.92 -14.88
N ASP A 47 -3.60 6.27 -16.05
CA ASP A 47 -2.77 5.12 -16.45
C ASP A 47 -1.37 5.53 -16.92
N GLU A 48 -1.22 6.68 -17.60
CA GLU A 48 0.09 7.23 -17.96
C GLU A 48 0.86 7.69 -16.71
N LYS A 49 0.18 8.36 -15.76
CA LYS A 49 0.76 8.68 -14.44
C LYS A 49 1.22 7.43 -13.71
N ALA A 50 0.40 6.38 -13.71
CA ALA A 50 0.76 5.11 -13.08
C ALA A 50 2.02 4.50 -13.72
N THR A 51 2.05 4.44 -15.06
CA THR A 51 3.19 3.90 -15.83
C THR A 51 4.49 4.66 -15.54
N LEU A 52 4.43 5.99 -15.44
CA LEU A 52 5.60 6.82 -15.13
C LEU A 52 6.11 6.62 -13.69
N VAL A 53 5.19 6.56 -12.71
CA VAL A 53 5.52 6.29 -11.29
C VAL A 53 6.11 4.88 -11.12
N GLU A 54 5.58 3.89 -11.83
CA GLU A 54 6.11 2.53 -11.82
C GLU A 54 7.55 2.49 -12.34
N ARG A 55 7.81 3.11 -13.50
CA ARG A 55 9.18 3.27 -14.04
C ARG A 55 10.12 4.00 -13.06
N ALA A 56 9.68 5.10 -12.45
CA ALA A 56 10.46 5.82 -11.44
C ALA A 56 10.84 4.91 -10.26
N SER A 57 9.93 4.04 -9.80
CA SER A 57 10.18 3.09 -8.72
C SER A 57 11.12 1.94 -9.07
N ILE A 58 11.23 1.60 -10.36
CA ILE A 58 12.21 0.62 -10.86
C ILE A 58 13.59 1.29 -10.91
N ILE A 59 13.73 2.41 -11.63
CA ILE A 59 15.01 3.09 -11.87
C ILE A 59 15.66 3.55 -10.56
N ALA A 60 14.91 4.19 -9.66
CA ALA A 60 15.48 4.71 -8.42
C ALA A 60 15.66 3.67 -7.31
N ARG A 61 15.25 2.40 -7.52
CA ARG A 61 15.18 1.36 -6.48
C ARG A 61 16.43 1.30 -5.60
N THR A 62 17.60 1.04 -6.20
CA THR A 62 18.87 0.85 -5.47
C THR A 62 19.30 2.13 -4.72
N ARG A 63 18.92 3.32 -5.21
CA ARG A 63 19.18 4.61 -4.56
C ARG A 63 18.23 4.84 -3.39
N VAL A 64 16.95 4.55 -3.57
CA VAL A 64 15.88 4.67 -2.58
C VAL A 64 16.08 3.71 -1.39
N GLU A 65 16.43 2.45 -1.65
CA GLU A 65 16.77 1.46 -0.60
C GLU A 65 17.91 1.99 0.31
N ARG A 66 19.00 2.51 -0.26
CA ARG A 66 20.12 3.11 0.50
C ARG A 66 19.71 4.37 1.29
N GLU A 67 18.86 5.22 0.71
CA GLU A 67 18.41 6.45 1.38
C GLU A 67 17.48 6.15 2.57
N PHE A 68 16.65 5.10 2.50
CA PHE A 68 15.86 4.62 3.65
C PHE A 68 16.77 4.18 4.80
N GLU A 69 17.76 3.32 4.52
CA GLU A 69 18.72 2.85 5.52
C GLU A 69 19.51 4.02 6.14
N ARG A 70 20.06 4.90 5.29
CA ARG A 70 20.88 6.04 5.72
C ARG A 70 20.12 7.04 6.59
N ARG A 71 18.85 7.30 6.28
CA ARG A 71 18.02 8.29 6.99
C ARG A 71 17.15 7.68 8.09
N ARG A 72 17.06 6.34 8.17
CA ARG A 72 16.07 5.60 8.98
C ARG A 72 14.64 6.09 8.74
N ALA A 73 14.33 6.35 7.47
CA ALA A 73 13.07 6.94 7.05
C ALA A 73 12.02 5.85 6.74
N ALA A 74 10.77 6.11 7.08
CA ALA A 74 9.60 5.33 6.67
C ALA A 74 9.06 5.78 5.30
N TRP A 75 9.28 7.04 4.92
CA TRP A 75 9.02 7.55 3.58
C TRP A 75 10.02 8.64 3.20
N LEU A 76 10.24 8.81 1.89
CA LEU A 76 11.09 9.85 1.31
C LEU A 76 10.48 10.40 0.02
N ILE A 77 10.80 11.64 -0.33
CA ILE A 77 10.37 12.30 -1.56
C ILE A 77 11.59 12.69 -2.37
N VAL A 78 11.59 12.29 -3.64
CA VAL A 78 12.66 12.54 -4.61
C VAL A 78 12.19 13.51 -5.68
N VAL A 79 13.02 14.49 -6.01
CA VAL A 79 12.84 15.41 -7.14
C VAL A 79 14.16 15.43 -7.91
N GLY A 80 14.19 14.86 -9.13
CA GLY A 80 15.45 14.62 -9.82
C GLY A 80 16.42 13.76 -9.00
N ASP A 81 17.64 14.28 -8.81
CA ASP A 81 18.72 13.62 -8.06
C ASP A 81 18.71 13.91 -6.55
N ASP A 82 17.77 14.73 -6.07
CA ASP A 82 17.70 15.14 -4.67
C ASP A 82 16.57 14.45 -3.89
N VAL A 83 16.86 14.05 -2.65
CA VAL A 83 15.84 13.67 -1.65
C VAL A 83 15.47 14.93 -0.87
N VAL A 84 14.34 15.53 -1.24
CA VAL A 84 13.88 16.85 -0.76
C VAL A 84 13.13 16.78 0.57
N ALA A 85 12.54 15.63 0.90
CA ALA A 85 11.89 15.40 2.19
C ALA A 85 11.99 13.92 2.60
N ALA A 86 11.97 13.65 3.91
CA ALA A 86 11.90 12.30 4.46
C ALA A 86 11.41 12.36 5.92
N SER A 87 10.80 11.28 6.42
CA SER A 87 10.38 11.16 7.83
C SER A 87 10.53 9.72 8.33
N PRO A 88 10.89 9.49 9.60
CA PRO A 88 10.81 8.19 10.26
C PRO A 88 9.37 7.77 10.61
N ASP A 89 8.39 8.68 10.56
CA ASP A 89 7.00 8.39 10.90
C ASP A 89 6.19 7.97 9.65
N ALA A 90 5.87 6.67 9.59
CA ALA A 90 5.04 6.06 8.55
C ALA A 90 3.58 6.58 8.50
N THR A 91 3.11 7.25 9.55
CA THR A 91 1.75 7.80 9.63
C THR A 91 1.67 9.26 9.20
N ALA A 92 2.79 9.99 9.24
CA ALA A 92 2.90 11.39 8.82
C ALA A 92 3.17 11.54 7.32
N LEU A 93 2.38 10.87 6.47
CA LEU A 93 2.50 11.00 5.00
C LEU A 93 1.91 12.33 4.51
N PRO A 94 2.65 13.11 3.69
CA PRO A 94 2.11 14.34 3.10
C PRO A 94 1.05 14.03 2.02
N PRO A 95 0.05 14.90 1.83
CA PRO A 95 -0.97 14.72 0.79
C PRO A 95 -0.37 14.87 -0.63
N PRO A 96 -0.99 14.29 -1.67
CA PRO A 96 -0.48 14.33 -3.05
C PRO A 96 -0.13 15.73 -3.56
N GLU A 97 -0.94 16.71 -3.20
CA GLU A 97 -0.81 18.10 -3.60
C GLU A 97 0.39 18.77 -2.91
N GLU A 98 0.84 18.24 -1.77
CA GLU A 98 2.10 18.64 -1.13
C GLU A 98 3.31 17.94 -1.74
N VAL A 99 3.19 16.65 -2.05
CA VAL A 99 4.25 15.93 -2.78
C VAL A 99 4.55 16.65 -4.09
N LEU A 100 3.54 16.92 -4.93
CA LEU A 100 3.76 17.59 -6.22
C LEU A 100 4.28 19.03 -6.09
N ARG A 101 3.89 19.78 -5.04
CA ARG A 101 4.42 21.14 -4.77
C ARG A 101 5.93 21.15 -4.56
N LEU A 102 6.52 20.09 -4.00
CA LEU A 102 7.98 19.98 -3.84
C LEU A 102 8.74 19.93 -5.18
N GLY A 103 8.05 19.58 -6.28
CA GLY A 103 8.60 19.59 -7.64
C GLY A 103 8.61 20.98 -8.31
N GLU A 104 7.76 21.90 -7.86
CA GLU A 104 7.54 23.21 -8.49
C GLU A 104 8.83 24.06 -8.64
N PRO A 105 9.74 24.16 -7.65
CA PRO A 105 10.94 24.99 -7.76
C PRO A 105 11.93 24.55 -8.86
N SER A 106 11.85 23.28 -9.30
CA SER A 106 12.69 22.73 -10.37
C SER A 106 11.93 22.43 -11.65
N GLY A 107 10.59 22.58 -11.65
CA GLY A 107 9.71 22.21 -12.76
C GLY A 107 9.60 20.71 -13.03
N ARG A 108 10.06 19.85 -12.11
CA ARG A 108 10.14 18.38 -12.27
C ARG A 108 9.09 17.66 -11.42
N VAL A 109 8.76 16.43 -11.77
CA VAL A 109 7.87 15.59 -10.95
C VAL A 109 8.55 15.20 -9.64
N ALA A 110 7.79 15.27 -8.54
CA ALA A 110 8.17 14.76 -7.24
C ALA A 110 7.57 13.36 -7.02
N TYR A 111 8.40 12.41 -6.63
CA TYR A 111 8.00 11.03 -6.37
C TYR A 111 8.14 10.71 -4.88
N LEU A 112 7.04 10.29 -4.24
CA LEU A 112 7.07 9.74 -2.89
C LEU A 112 7.29 8.23 -2.95
N PHE A 113 8.27 7.77 -2.19
CA PHE A 113 8.57 6.37 -1.96
C PHE A 113 8.36 6.05 -0.48
N GLU A 114 7.82 4.87 -0.20
CA GLU A 114 7.71 4.34 1.14
C GLU A 114 8.72 3.22 1.36
N ALA A 115 9.27 3.17 2.58
CA ALA A 115 10.00 1.99 3.03
C ALA A 115 9.03 0.81 3.02
N PRO A 116 9.51 -0.44 2.84
CA PRO A 116 8.68 -1.61 3.03
C PRO A 116 7.98 -1.54 4.38
N LEU A 117 6.65 -1.62 4.37
CA LEU A 117 5.87 -1.81 5.59
C LEU A 117 6.44 -3.04 6.28
N VAL A 118 6.89 -2.87 7.53
CA VAL A 118 7.75 -3.82 8.24
C VAL A 118 7.22 -5.23 8.04
N GLU A 119 8.09 -6.06 7.46
CA GLU A 119 7.77 -7.35 6.90
C GLU A 119 7.09 -8.25 7.94
N GLU A 120 5.96 -8.88 7.56
CA GLU A 120 5.51 -10.10 8.22
C GLU A 120 6.62 -11.15 8.04
N SER A 121 7.53 -11.22 9.01
CA SER A 121 8.62 -12.18 9.02
C SER A 121 8.06 -13.59 8.88
N LEU A 122 8.57 -14.33 7.89
CA LEU A 122 8.04 -15.64 7.53
C LEU A 122 8.01 -16.63 8.71
N ALA A 123 6.84 -17.24 8.88
CA ALA A 123 6.51 -18.35 9.76
C ALA A 123 6.43 -18.07 11.28
N TRP A 124 5.55 -18.86 11.92
CA TRP A 124 5.52 -19.22 13.35
C TRP A 124 5.20 -18.17 14.44
N ARG A 125 4.59 -17.00 14.16
CA ARG A 125 3.70 -16.26 15.11
C ARG A 125 2.98 -15.04 14.49
N SER A 126 1.79 -15.23 13.94
CA SER A 126 0.62 -14.33 14.10
C SER A 126 -0.61 -15.02 13.51
N SER A 127 -1.81 -14.51 13.81
CA SER A 127 -3.03 -15.31 13.77
C SER A 127 -4.25 -14.42 13.50
N TRP A 128 -5.14 -14.72 12.56
CA TRP A 128 -5.45 -15.96 11.83
C TRP A 128 -6.02 -15.55 10.45
N SER A 129 -5.78 -16.18 9.29
CA SER A 129 -6.51 -15.89 8.01
C SER A 129 -7.25 -17.12 7.52
N LEU A 130 -8.26 -17.07 6.64
CA LEU A 130 -8.69 -18.31 5.95
C LEU A 130 -7.65 -18.72 4.89
N LEU A 131 -6.47 -19.05 5.41
CA LEU A 131 -5.34 -19.71 4.79
C LEU A 131 -5.75 -21.14 4.48
N GLN A 132 -5.00 -21.80 3.59
CA GLN A 132 -5.29 -23.18 3.24
C GLN A 132 -5.21 -24.10 4.47
N GLY A 133 -6.36 -24.61 4.90
CA GLY A 133 -6.52 -25.38 6.13
C GLY A 133 -7.60 -24.80 7.05
N PRO A 134 -7.54 -25.08 8.37
CA PRO A 134 -8.55 -24.65 9.35
C PRO A 134 -8.32 -23.23 9.94
N ASP A 135 -7.43 -22.42 9.36
CA ASP A 135 -7.07 -21.08 9.85
C ASP A 135 -8.16 -20.01 9.50
N ARG A 136 -8.26 -18.81 10.15
CA ARG A 136 -9.38 -17.83 9.96
C ARG A 136 -9.18 -16.32 10.32
N TYR A 137 -9.27 -15.39 9.34
CA TYR A 137 -9.35 -13.90 9.47
C TYR A 137 -9.93 -13.31 10.78
N PRO A 138 -9.23 -12.53 11.63
CA PRO A 138 -9.87 -11.38 12.25
C PRO A 138 -10.48 -10.54 11.14
N THR A 139 -11.79 -10.56 10.99
CA THR A 139 -12.48 -9.74 9.98
C THR A 139 -13.39 -8.72 10.64
N LEU A 140 -13.50 -7.54 10.04
CA LEU A 140 -14.40 -6.49 10.50
C LEU A 140 -15.52 -6.29 9.48
N PRO A 141 -16.80 -6.48 9.87
CA PRO A 141 -17.91 -6.02 9.06
C PRO A 141 -17.96 -4.49 9.12
N LEU A 142 -17.95 -3.87 7.96
CA LEU A 142 -18.02 -2.42 7.79
C LEU A 142 -18.84 -2.09 6.54
N ALA A 143 -19.34 -0.87 6.43
CA ALA A 143 -19.95 -0.36 5.22
C ALA A 143 -19.17 0.85 4.70
N ILE A 144 -18.78 0.81 3.43
CA ILE A 144 -18.33 2.00 2.71
C ILE A 144 -19.57 2.81 2.37
N GLN A 145 -19.62 4.06 2.83
CA GLN A 145 -20.65 5.02 2.50
C GLN A 145 -20.24 5.75 1.20
N GLY A 146 -21.14 5.78 0.22
CA GLY A 146 -20.87 6.42 -1.07
C GLY A 146 -21.88 6.03 -2.16
N PRO A 147 -21.84 6.71 -3.32
CA PRO A 147 -22.67 6.37 -4.46
C PRO A 147 -22.21 5.04 -5.11
N PRO A 148 -23.14 4.24 -5.69
CA PRO A 148 -24.58 4.50 -5.78
C PRO A 148 -25.35 4.17 -4.49
N SER A 149 -24.79 3.38 -3.59
CA SER A 149 -25.39 3.02 -2.29
C SER A 149 -24.33 2.52 -1.29
N PRO A 150 -24.60 2.60 0.03
CA PRO A 150 -23.72 2.03 1.04
C PRO A 150 -23.46 0.54 0.78
N ARG A 151 -22.19 0.15 0.80
CA ARG A 151 -21.74 -1.21 0.46
C ARG A 151 -21.15 -1.90 1.68
N GLY A 152 -21.83 -2.93 2.17
CA GLY A 152 -21.30 -3.84 3.18
C GLY A 152 -20.08 -4.61 2.64
N ILE A 153 -19.03 -4.66 3.46
CA ILE A 153 -17.76 -5.33 3.21
C ILE A 153 -17.35 -6.08 4.48
N VAL A 154 -16.77 -7.26 4.30
CA VAL A 154 -16.03 -7.96 5.35
C VAL A 154 -14.55 -7.77 5.04
N ALA A 155 -13.87 -6.96 5.84
CA ALA A 155 -12.47 -6.60 5.64
C ALA A 155 -11.55 -7.38 6.57
N ASP A 156 -10.34 -7.70 6.10
CA ASP A 156 -9.34 -8.40 6.90
C ASP A 156 -8.66 -7.40 7.87
N LEU A 157 -8.72 -7.63 9.19
CA LEU A 157 -8.10 -6.78 10.21
C LEU A 157 -6.62 -7.14 10.46
N ASP A 158 -5.73 -6.28 9.98
CA ASP A 158 -4.29 -6.39 10.14
C ASP A 158 -3.79 -5.35 11.15
N THR A 159 -3.58 -5.80 12.40
CA THR A 159 -2.99 -4.93 13.44
C THR A 159 -1.50 -4.68 13.27
N GLY A 160 -0.81 -5.41 12.38
CA GLY A 160 0.57 -5.16 11.94
C GLY A 160 0.64 -3.97 10.97
N SER A 161 -0.36 -3.83 10.09
CA SER A 161 -0.46 -2.69 9.20
C SER A 161 -0.76 -1.36 9.93
N PRO A 162 0.01 -0.28 9.67
CA PRO A 162 -0.33 1.06 10.16
C PRO A 162 -1.50 1.68 9.39
N ALA A 163 -1.84 1.18 8.20
CA ALA A 163 -2.74 1.84 7.24
C ALA A 163 -3.81 0.89 6.66
N THR A 164 -4.94 1.47 6.28
CA THR A 164 -6.06 0.77 5.66
C THR A 164 -5.96 0.80 4.13
N PHE A 165 -6.08 -0.38 3.51
CA PHE A 165 -5.97 -0.61 2.07
C PHE A 165 -7.27 -1.17 1.49
N VAL A 166 -7.67 -0.71 0.32
CA VAL A 166 -8.89 -1.17 -0.38
C VAL A 166 -8.64 -1.31 -1.87
N ASP A 167 -9.42 -2.16 -2.54
CA ASP A 167 -9.49 -2.18 -4.01
C ASP A 167 -9.94 -0.82 -4.55
N ALA A 168 -9.14 -0.21 -5.45
CA ALA A 168 -9.51 1.04 -6.10
C ALA A 168 -10.86 0.97 -6.84
N GLY A 169 -11.25 -0.21 -7.33
CA GLY A 169 -12.56 -0.44 -7.95
C GLY A 169 -13.76 -0.36 -6.98
N LEU A 170 -13.52 -0.26 -5.67
CA LEU A 170 -14.55 -0.06 -4.65
C LEU A 170 -14.72 1.42 -4.24
N VAL A 171 -13.77 2.29 -4.61
CA VAL A 171 -13.74 3.70 -4.16
C VAL A 171 -13.42 4.64 -5.33
N ALA A 172 -14.48 5.20 -5.90
CA ALA A 172 -14.39 6.26 -6.90
C ALA A 172 -13.94 7.57 -6.24
N ALA A 173 -12.73 8.03 -6.59
CA ALA A 173 -12.17 9.33 -6.23
C ALA A 173 -11.12 9.74 -7.27
N PRO A 174 -10.92 11.03 -7.57
CA PRO A 174 -9.93 11.48 -8.55
C PRO A 174 -8.51 11.07 -8.16
N VAL A 175 -7.65 10.74 -9.12
CA VAL A 175 -6.23 10.44 -8.86
C VAL A 175 -5.34 11.63 -9.23
N THR A 176 -4.90 12.37 -8.20
CA THR A 176 -3.85 13.40 -8.35
C THR A 176 -2.54 12.75 -8.84
N THR A 177 -2.08 11.72 -8.13
CA THR A 177 -0.90 10.90 -8.45
C THR A 177 -1.04 9.49 -7.87
N TRP A 178 -0.18 8.57 -8.31
CA TRP A 178 0.04 7.27 -7.68
C TRP A 178 1.33 7.25 -6.86
N PHE A 179 1.42 6.30 -5.94
CA PHE A 179 2.59 5.98 -5.12
C PHE A 179 2.87 4.47 -5.18
N THR A 180 4.10 4.07 -4.89
CA THR A 180 4.50 2.66 -4.80
C THR A 180 4.71 2.26 -3.34
N GLY A 181 4.05 1.17 -2.94
CA GLY A 181 4.25 0.52 -1.64
C GLY A 181 4.73 -0.94 -1.81
N HIS A 182 5.09 -1.58 -0.70
CA HIS A 182 5.49 -2.99 -0.66
C HIS A 182 4.68 -3.77 0.39
N HIS A 183 4.24 -4.98 0.03
CA HIS A 183 3.55 -5.91 0.92
C HIS A 183 3.93 -7.35 0.51
N LEU A 184 4.23 -8.22 1.50
CA LEU A 184 4.66 -9.61 1.28
C LEU A 184 5.84 -9.76 0.29
N GLY A 185 6.80 -8.84 0.33
CA GLY A 185 7.96 -8.81 -0.57
C GLY A 185 7.67 -8.38 -2.01
N SER A 186 6.44 -7.99 -2.35
CA SER A 186 6.05 -7.54 -3.69
C SER A 186 5.64 -6.06 -3.69
N ARG A 187 5.92 -5.37 -4.80
CA ARG A 187 5.46 -3.99 -5.04
C ARG A 187 3.96 -3.94 -5.34
N PHE A 188 3.31 -2.84 -5.01
CA PHE A 188 1.96 -2.48 -5.43
C PHE A 188 1.84 -0.98 -5.63
N MET A 189 0.91 -0.55 -6.48
CA MET A 189 0.60 0.87 -6.67
C MET A 189 -0.64 1.26 -5.85
N TRP A 190 -0.61 2.43 -5.23
CA TRP A 190 -1.76 2.97 -4.51
C TRP A 190 -1.92 4.48 -4.68
N SER A 191 -3.14 4.98 -4.54
CA SER A 191 -3.44 6.41 -4.45
C SER A 191 -4.30 6.67 -3.22
N PRO A 192 -4.13 7.81 -2.52
CA PRO A 192 -4.96 8.12 -1.38
C PRO A 192 -6.40 8.40 -1.84
N ALA A 193 -7.33 8.12 -0.94
CA ALA A 193 -8.68 8.67 -0.96
C ALA A 193 -9.11 8.97 0.47
N ARG A 194 -10.16 9.78 0.61
CA ARG A 194 -10.92 9.89 1.84
C ARG A 194 -12.24 9.16 1.64
N VAL A 195 -12.57 8.28 2.57
CA VAL A 195 -13.76 7.43 2.51
C VAL A 195 -14.51 7.52 3.82
N ASP A 196 -15.82 7.70 3.70
CA ASP A 196 -16.73 7.64 4.82
C ASP A 196 -17.10 6.17 5.08
N PHE A 197 -16.87 5.71 6.30
CA PHE A 197 -17.21 4.37 6.74
C PHE A 197 -18.31 4.41 7.80
N GLU A 198 -19.11 3.36 7.84
CA GLU A 198 -19.96 3.01 8.96
C GLU A 198 -19.53 1.66 9.53
N ILE A 199 -19.38 1.59 10.85
CA ILE A 199 -19.03 0.38 11.60
C ILE A 199 -20.07 0.22 12.69
N THR A 200 -20.73 -0.93 12.75
CA THR A 200 -21.76 -1.22 13.75
C THR A 200 -21.18 -2.16 14.82
N PRO A 201 -20.96 -1.70 16.06
CA PRO A 201 -20.47 -2.53 17.15
C PRO A 201 -21.55 -3.51 17.65
N VAL A 202 -21.17 -4.38 18.58
CA VAL A 202 -22.09 -5.30 19.28
C VAL A 202 -23.16 -4.56 20.09
N ASP A 203 -22.91 -3.29 20.46
CA ASP A 203 -23.91 -2.39 21.07
C ASP A 203 -25.05 -1.98 20.11
N GLY A 204 -24.92 -2.29 18.81
CA GLY A 204 -25.89 -1.98 17.77
C GLY A 204 -25.94 -0.51 17.35
N GLN A 205 -25.03 0.35 17.82
CA GLN A 205 -25.03 1.80 17.55
C GLN A 205 -24.02 2.16 16.44
N PRO A 206 -24.46 2.43 15.20
CA PRO A 206 -23.54 2.65 14.08
C PRO A 206 -22.64 3.87 14.31
N ARG A 207 -21.33 3.66 14.14
CA ARG A 207 -20.30 4.70 14.20
C ARG A 207 -19.90 5.10 12.79
N ARG A 208 -20.06 6.38 12.46
CA ARG A 208 -19.72 6.96 11.16
C ARG A 208 -18.51 7.87 11.28
N GLY A 209 -17.62 7.82 10.31
CA GLY A 209 -16.39 8.60 10.31
C GLY A 209 -15.72 8.60 8.94
N SER A 210 -14.89 9.61 8.70
CA SER A 210 -14.16 9.77 7.44
C SER A 210 -12.69 9.45 7.66
N LEU A 211 -12.14 8.50 6.89
CA LEU A 211 -10.76 8.03 7.02
C LEU A 211 -9.99 8.24 5.72
N ALA A 212 -8.72 8.69 5.83
CA ALA A 212 -7.79 8.67 4.72
C ALA A 212 -7.25 7.24 4.54
N ILE A 213 -7.45 6.66 3.37
CA ILE A 213 -7.16 5.26 3.04
C ILE A 213 -6.35 5.15 1.75
N ARG A 214 -5.77 3.98 1.52
CA ARG A 214 -4.92 3.68 0.36
C ARG A 214 -5.68 2.79 -0.63
N ARG A 215 -6.07 3.36 -1.78
CA ARG A 215 -6.71 2.62 -2.87
C ARG A 215 -5.65 1.94 -3.72
N VAL A 216 -5.62 0.62 -3.76
CA VAL A 216 -4.61 -0.16 -4.49
C VAL A 216 -5.09 -0.42 -5.92
N ARG A 217 -4.26 -0.09 -6.91
CA ARG A 217 -4.50 -0.37 -8.34
C ARG A 217 -4.41 -1.88 -8.58
N GLY A 218 -5.36 -2.44 -9.33
CA GLY A 218 -5.32 -3.84 -9.74
C GLY A 218 -5.33 -4.84 -8.58
N TRP A 219 -6.20 -4.62 -7.57
CA TRP A 219 -6.26 -5.40 -6.32
C TRP A 219 -6.11 -6.92 -6.49
N ARG A 220 -6.79 -7.51 -7.49
CA ARG A 220 -6.76 -8.95 -7.80
C ARG A 220 -5.41 -9.49 -8.29
N ALA A 221 -4.52 -8.62 -8.77
CA ALA A 221 -3.14 -8.94 -9.13
C ALA A 221 -2.12 -8.47 -8.06
N SER A 222 -2.58 -7.79 -7.01
CA SER A 222 -1.74 -7.23 -5.95
C SER A 222 -1.31 -8.29 -4.92
N PRO A 223 -0.24 -8.06 -4.13
CA PRO A 223 0.14 -8.96 -3.05
C PRO A 223 -0.94 -9.19 -1.99
N PHE A 224 -1.88 -8.27 -1.80
CA PHE A 224 -2.90 -8.35 -0.73
C PHE A 224 -3.80 -9.59 -0.85
N VAL A 225 -3.97 -10.15 -2.05
CA VAL A 225 -4.81 -11.34 -2.29
C VAL A 225 -4.03 -12.66 -2.34
N ARG A 226 -2.69 -12.64 -2.25
CA ARG A 226 -1.84 -13.86 -2.28
C ARG A 226 -2.19 -14.85 -1.15
N VAL A 227 -2.56 -14.30 0.00
CA VAL A 227 -2.81 -15.01 1.25
C VAL A 227 -4.30 -15.33 1.42
N ASN A 228 -5.17 -14.41 1.02
CA ASN A 228 -6.63 -14.54 1.02
C ASN A 228 -7.18 -14.04 -0.32
N PRO A 229 -7.45 -14.93 -1.30
CA PRO A 229 -7.97 -14.53 -2.62
C PRO A 229 -9.35 -13.86 -2.58
N ALA A 230 -10.11 -14.03 -1.50
CA ALA A 230 -11.42 -13.41 -1.32
C ALA A 230 -11.34 -12.01 -0.67
N ARG A 231 -10.18 -11.60 -0.12
CA ARG A 231 -9.97 -10.29 0.49
C ARG A 231 -10.33 -9.18 -0.48
N THR A 232 -11.04 -8.16 0.00
CA THR A 232 -11.41 -6.95 -0.77
C THR A 232 -10.92 -5.66 -0.12
N MET A 233 -10.52 -5.73 1.15
CA MET A 233 -10.01 -4.64 1.97
C MET A 233 -9.16 -5.23 3.10
N LEU A 234 -8.11 -4.49 3.51
CA LEU A 234 -7.28 -4.77 4.68
C LEU A 234 -7.33 -3.54 5.61
N VAL A 235 -7.85 -3.72 6.82
CA VAL A 235 -8.01 -2.68 7.83
C VAL A 235 -6.77 -2.61 8.69
N GLY A 236 -6.15 -1.43 8.75
CA GLY A 236 -4.99 -1.15 9.60
C GLY A 236 -5.34 -0.52 10.94
N ARG A 237 -4.29 -0.20 11.71
CA ARG A 237 -4.42 0.51 13.01
C ARG A 237 -4.97 1.93 12.90
N ASP A 238 -4.88 2.56 11.72
CA ASP A 238 -5.46 3.88 11.44
C ASP A 238 -6.98 3.91 11.65
N MET A 239 -7.70 2.90 11.14
CA MET A 239 -9.15 2.77 11.35
C MET A 239 -9.49 2.51 12.83
N LEU A 240 -8.74 1.64 13.50
CA LEU A 240 -8.96 1.39 14.94
C LEU A 240 -8.85 2.68 15.76
N ARG A 241 -7.85 3.52 15.45
CA ARG A 241 -7.63 4.82 16.11
C ARG A 241 -8.70 5.85 15.74
N ALA A 242 -9.06 5.96 14.47
CA ALA A 242 -10.00 6.97 13.98
C ALA A 242 -11.44 6.76 14.48
N PHE A 243 -11.82 5.51 14.78
CA PHE A 243 -13.15 5.14 15.25
C PHE A 243 -13.17 4.71 16.73
N GLY A 244 -12.06 4.87 17.47
CA GLY A 244 -11.96 4.55 18.90
C GLY A 244 -12.19 3.07 19.24
N LEU A 245 -11.93 2.16 18.30
CA LEU A 245 -12.39 0.78 18.35
C LEU A 245 -11.57 -0.12 19.28
N THR A 246 -12.27 -0.85 20.13
CA THR A 246 -11.77 -2.01 20.87
C THR A 246 -12.33 -3.28 20.26
N ILE A 247 -11.43 -4.13 19.73
CA ILE A 247 -11.78 -5.41 19.11
C ILE A 247 -11.47 -6.55 20.08
N LEU A 248 -12.43 -7.43 20.34
CA LEU A 248 -12.17 -8.70 21.00
C LEU A 248 -12.02 -9.81 19.96
N LEU A 249 -10.92 -10.55 20.06
CA LEU A 249 -10.61 -11.70 19.21
C LEU A 249 -10.94 -12.99 19.96
N ALA A 250 -12.02 -13.66 19.58
CA ALA A 250 -12.47 -14.89 20.21
C ALA A 250 -12.05 -16.12 19.38
N ALA A 251 -10.84 -16.63 19.62
CA ALA A 251 -10.30 -17.78 18.88
C ALA A 251 -11.21 -19.02 18.87
N SER A 252 -11.97 -19.25 19.94
CA SER A 252 -12.95 -20.34 20.05
C SER A 252 -14.23 -20.15 19.22
N ARG A 253 -14.52 -18.92 18.76
CA ARG A 253 -15.71 -18.58 17.97
C ARG A 253 -15.43 -18.37 16.49
N ALA A 254 -14.16 -18.37 16.07
CA ALA A 254 -13.79 -18.11 14.67
C ALA A 254 -14.31 -16.75 14.14
N GLN A 255 -14.44 -15.77 15.04
CA GLN A 255 -15.09 -14.47 14.83
C GLN A 255 -14.35 -13.36 15.61
N SER A 256 -14.43 -12.13 15.08
CA SER A 256 -14.03 -10.89 15.74
C SER A 256 -15.28 -10.08 16.08
N GLU A 257 -15.32 -9.54 17.29
CA GLU A 257 -16.43 -8.71 17.78
C GLU A 257 -15.90 -7.29 18.07
N VAL A 258 -16.59 -6.26 17.55
CA VAL A 258 -16.31 -4.85 17.87
C VAL A 258 -17.09 -4.52 19.14
N VAL A 259 -16.39 -4.33 20.27
CA VAL A 259 -17.03 -4.35 21.60
C VAL A 259 -17.19 -2.96 22.21
N GLU A 260 -16.29 -2.03 21.89
CA GLU A 260 -16.38 -0.65 22.38
C GLU A 260 -15.87 0.31 21.29
N ALA A 261 -16.51 1.47 21.14
CA ALA A 261 -16.07 2.57 20.29
C ALA A 261 -16.14 3.87 21.12
N ARG A 262 -14.98 4.36 21.54
CA ARG A 262 -14.84 5.54 22.42
C ARG A 262 -14.73 6.84 21.64
#